data_AF-A0A7W1D3B2-F1
#
_entry.id   AF-A0A7W1D3B2-F1
#
_cell.length_a   1.000
_cell.length_b   1.000
_cell.length_c   1.000
_cell.angle_alpha   90.00
_cell.angle_beta   90.00
_cell.angle_gamma   90.00
#
_symmetry.space_group_name_H-M   'P 1'
#
loop_
_entity.id
_entity.type
_entity.pdbx_description
1 polymer ?
#
loop_
_entity_poly.entity_id
_entity_poly.type
_entity_poly.pdbx_seq_one_letter_code
_entity_poly.pdbx_strand_id
1 'polypeptide(L)'
;MQKQESAKKGAPRPAVKAASAAAQRGQSKRTPPLQFFREVIAELKKVAWPTRQEVVAYSVVVLVSVVVIAAIIFAMDFVFTKAVLALFGVQT
;
A
#
# COMPACT_ATOMS: atom_id res chain seq x y z
N MET A 1 34.87 -6.03 -69.59
CA MET A 1 34.41 -7.31 -69.00
C MET A 1 35.14 -7.48 -67.68
N GLN A 2 34.72 -6.85 -66.58
CA GLN A 2 33.68 -7.32 -65.65
C GLN A 2 33.81 -8.81 -65.27
N LYS A 3 33.77 -9.02 -63.94
CA LYS A 3 33.27 -10.21 -63.25
C LYS A 3 34.29 -11.31 -62.95
N GLN A 4 34.90 -11.22 -61.77
CA GLN A 4 34.81 -12.30 -60.76
C GLN A 4 34.76 -11.68 -59.36
N GLU A 5 33.52 -11.46 -58.95
CA GLU A 5 33.07 -11.42 -57.58
C GLU A 5 33.03 -12.86 -57.04
N SER A 6 33.05 -13.01 -55.71
CA SER A 6 32.66 -14.22 -54.97
C SER A 6 33.69 -15.34 -54.84
N ALA A 7 34.20 -15.55 -53.62
CA ALA A 7 33.51 -16.44 -52.69
C ALA A 7 34.30 -16.66 -51.38
N LYS A 8 33.57 -16.46 -50.27
CA LYS A 8 33.59 -17.23 -49.01
C LYS A 8 34.94 -17.46 -48.29
N LYS A 9 35.15 -16.88 -47.10
CA LYS A 9 34.52 -17.22 -45.80
C LYS A 9 34.86 -18.65 -45.34
N GLY A 10 35.67 -18.76 -44.28
CA GLY A 10 35.97 -20.05 -43.64
C GLY A 10 36.70 -19.96 -42.29
N ALA A 11 36.08 -19.29 -41.30
CA ALA A 11 36.20 -19.46 -39.84
C ALA A 11 37.58 -19.35 -39.15
N PRO A 12 37.60 -18.64 -37.99
CA PRO A 12 37.68 -19.43 -36.76
C PRO A 12 36.74 -18.96 -35.64
N ARG A 13 36.26 -19.96 -34.89
CA ARG A 13 35.82 -19.96 -33.47
C ARG A 13 34.35 -19.61 -33.13
N PRO A 14 33.48 -20.64 -32.96
CA PRO A 14 32.22 -20.50 -32.23
C PRO A 14 32.38 -20.38 -30.69
N ALA A 15 33.60 -20.48 -30.15
CA ALA A 15 33.86 -20.54 -28.71
C ALA A 15 33.59 -19.22 -27.94
N VAL A 16 33.69 -18.07 -28.61
CA VAL A 16 33.52 -16.75 -27.94
C VAL A 16 32.04 -16.44 -27.65
N LYS A 17 31.13 -17.10 -28.37
CA LYS A 17 29.68 -16.91 -28.24
C LYS A 17 29.06 -17.82 -27.15
N ALA A 18 29.68 -18.96 -26.87
CA ALA A 18 29.21 -19.89 -25.84
C ALA A 18 29.60 -19.45 -24.41
N ALA A 19 30.79 -18.87 -24.24
CA ALA A 19 31.26 -18.38 -22.93
C ALA A 19 30.53 -17.11 -22.46
N SER A 20 30.17 -16.22 -23.40
CA SER A 20 29.40 -15.00 -23.11
C SER A 20 27.94 -15.27 -22.74
N ALA A 21 27.36 -16.39 -23.20
CA ALA A 21 26.03 -16.84 -22.83
C ALA A 21 25.95 -17.45 -21.41
N ALA A 22 27.07 -17.92 -20.85
CA ALA A 22 27.14 -18.48 -19.50
C ALA A 22 27.42 -17.41 -18.43
N ALA A 23 28.23 -16.39 -18.75
CA ALA A 23 28.60 -15.33 -17.81
C ALA A 23 27.46 -14.34 -17.47
N GLN A 24 26.38 -14.32 -18.26
CA GLN A 24 25.21 -13.47 -18.01
C GLN A 24 24.16 -14.11 -17.09
N ARG A 25 24.36 -15.37 -16.66
CA ARG A 25 23.40 -16.10 -15.80
C ARG A 25 23.44 -15.71 -14.32
N GLY A 26 24.18 -14.68 -13.95
CA GLY A 26 24.43 -14.32 -12.54
C GLY A 26 24.21 -12.86 -12.18
N GLN A 27 23.64 -12.02 -13.04
CA GLN A 27 23.22 -10.69 -12.61
C GLN A 27 21.87 -10.84 -11.93
N SER A 28 21.88 -10.86 -10.60
CA SER A 28 20.69 -10.70 -9.76
C SER A 28 19.82 -9.62 -10.37
N LYS A 29 18.74 -10.06 -11.02
CA LYS A 29 17.74 -9.20 -11.65
C LYS A 29 16.92 -8.61 -10.51
N ARG A 30 17.54 -7.72 -9.74
CA ARG A 30 16.86 -6.89 -8.76
C ARG A 30 15.73 -6.21 -9.52
N THR A 31 14.50 -6.47 -9.13
CA THR A 31 13.35 -5.82 -9.74
C THR A 31 13.58 -4.33 -9.59
N PRO A 32 13.58 -3.55 -10.68
CA PRO A 32 13.80 -2.12 -10.57
C PRO A 32 12.66 -1.51 -9.74
N PRO A 33 12.92 -0.49 -8.89
CA PRO A 33 11.90 0.16 -8.06
C PRO A 33 10.66 0.59 -8.86
N LEU A 34 10.87 1.04 -10.10
CA LEU A 34 9.80 1.38 -11.05
C LEU A 34 8.86 0.20 -11.37
N GLN A 35 9.37 -1.02 -11.43
CA GLN A 35 8.57 -2.22 -11.70
C GLN A 35 7.76 -2.63 -10.46
N PHE A 36 8.34 -2.51 -9.26
CA PHE A 36 7.61 -2.70 -8.00
C PHE A 36 6.44 -1.72 -7.84
N PHE A 37 6.60 -0.42 -8.13
CA PHE A 37 5.48 0.53 -8.06
C PHE A 37 4.36 0.20 -9.03
N ARG A 38 4.69 -0.28 -10.23
CA ARG A 38 3.68 -0.72 -11.21
C ARG A 38 2.91 -1.94 -10.71
N GLU A 39 3.59 -2.88 -10.05
CA GLU A 39 2.97 -4.05 -9.41
C GLU A 39 2.07 -3.62 -8.23
N VAL A 40 2.52 -2.70 -7.38
CA VAL A 40 1.71 -2.16 -6.26
C VAL A 40 0.45 -1.47 -6.77
N ILE A 41 0.52 -0.64 -7.80
CA ILE A 41 -0.67 0.00 -8.38
C ILE A 41 -1.63 -1.04 -8.98
N ALA A 42 -1.10 -2.08 -9.63
CA ALA A 42 -1.90 -3.17 -10.17
C ALA A 42 -2.65 -3.93 -9.06
N GLU A 43 -2.03 -4.11 -7.90
CA GLU A 43 -2.66 -4.76 -6.74
C GLU A 43 -3.64 -3.83 -6.01
N LEU A 44 -3.31 -2.53 -5.87
CA LEU A 44 -4.19 -1.53 -5.27
C LEU A 44 -5.49 -1.33 -6.08
N LYS A 45 -5.48 -1.58 -7.39
CA LYS A 45 -6.69 -1.59 -8.22
C LYS A 45 -7.64 -2.76 -7.91
N LYS A 46 -7.16 -3.82 -7.23
CA LYS A 46 -8.01 -4.93 -6.76
C LYS A 46 -8.69 -4.62 -5.43
N VAL A 47 -8.24 -3.57 -4.74
CA VAL A 47 -8.88 -3.12 -3.51
C VAL A 47 -10.23 -2.52 -3.87
N ALA A 48 -11.30 -3.15 -3.38
CA ALA A 48 -12.64 -2.59 -3.48
C ALA A 48 -12.71 -1.36 -2.58
N TRP A 49 -12.46 -0.19 -3.15
CA TRP A 49 -12.61 1.07 -2.43
C TRP A 49 -14.09 1.27 -2.11
N PRO A 50 -14.42 1.52 -0.84
CA PRO A 50 -15.80 1.66 -0.41
C PRO A 50 -16.44 2.84 -1.14
N THR A 51 -17.73 2.71 -1.42
CA THR A 51 -18.54 3.78 -2.00
C THR A 51 -18.68 4.91 -0.99
N ARG A 52 -18.94 6.14 -1.47
CA ARG A 52 -19.15 7.30 -0.60
C ARG A 52 -20.27 7.06 0.44
N GLN A 53 -21.27 6.26 0.07
CA GLN A 53 -22.39 5.92 0.95
C GLN A 53 -21.94 5.04 2.12
N GLU A 54 -21.12 4.01 1.87
CA GLU A 54 -20.58 3.14 2.92
C GLU A 54 -19.70 3.91 3.91
N VAL A 55 -18.83 4.79 3.40
CA VAL A 55 -17.96 5.64 4.23
C VAL A 55 -18.80 6.53 5.15
N VAL A 56 -19.87 7.14 4.63
CA VAL A 56 -20.77 7.97 5.43
C VAL A 56 -21.52 7.13 6.45
N ALA A 57 -22.05 5.97 6.06
CA ALA A 57 -22.77 5.08 6.97
C ALA A 57 -21.90 4.66 8.15
N TYR A 58 -20.66 4.21 7.90
CA TYR A 58 -19.73 3.84 8.97
C TYR A 58 -19.34 5.02 9.84
N SER A 59 -19.14 6.20 9.25
CA SER A 59 -18.81 7.42 9.99
C SER A 59 -19.96 7.87 10.91
N VAL A 60 -21.21 7.75 10.44
CA VAL A 60 -22.41 8.06 11.24
C VAL A 60 -22.53 7.12 12.44
N VAL A 61 -22.31 5.81 12.25
CA VAL A 61 -22.33 4.84 13.36
C VAL A 61 -21.30 5.18 14.43
N VAL A 62 -20.08 5.55 14.02
CA VAL A 62 -19.02 5.97 14.95
C VAL A 62 -19.40 7.27 15.66
N LEU A 63 -19.90 8.28 14.95
CA LEU A 63 -20.34 9.54 15.56
C LEU A 63 -21.43 9.33 16.61
N VAL A 64 -22.45 8.52 16.29
CA VAL A 64 -23.52 8.20 17.25
C VAL A 64 -22.96 7.48 18.47
N SER A 65 -22.07 6.51 18.26
CA SER A 65 -21.45 5.76 19.36
C SER A 65 -20.63 6.67 20.30
N VAL A 66 -19.86 7.59 19.73
CA VAL A 66 -19.09 8.58 20.50
C VAL A 66 -20.02 9.50 21.30
N VAL A 67 -21.10 10.00 20.69
CA VAL A 67 -22.08 10.85 21.37
C VAL A 67 -22.74 10.13 22.54
N VAL A 68 -23.10 8.85 22.38
CA VAL A 68 -23.71 8.04 23.45
C VAL A 68 -22.75 7.89 24.63
N ILE A 69 -21.49 7.51 24.36
CA ILE A 69 -20.48 7.34 25.42
C ILE A 69 -20.22 8.69 26.11
N ALA A 70 -20.07 9.77 25.34
CA ALA A 70 -19.86 11.11 25.89
C ALA A 70 -21.04 11.56 26.77
N ALA A 71 -22.29 11.27 26.37
CA ALA A 71 -23.47 11.59 27.15
C ALA A 71 -23.52 10.81 28.47
N ILE A 72 -23.13 9.54 28.47
CA ILE A 72 -23.06 8.72 29.69
C ILE A 72 -22.01 9.29 30.66
N ILE A 73 -20.80 9.59 30.15
CA ILE A 73 -19.73 10.19 30.96
C ILE A 73 -20.20 11.53 31.53
N PHE A 74 -20.75 12.41 30.69
CA PHE A 74 -21.27 13.70 31.12
C PHE A 74 -22.36 13.59 32.20
N ALA A 75 -23.31 12.67 32.02
CA ALA A 75 -24.36 12.44 33.01
C ALA A 75 -23.77 11.94 34.33
N MET A 76 -22.79 11.04 34.24
CA MET A 76 -22.09 10.51 35.40
C MET A 76 -21.32 11.61 36.14
N ASP A 77 -20.55 12.44 35.43
CA ASP A 77 -19.84 13.59 36.00
C ASP A 77 -20.80 14.59 36.65
N PHE A 78 -21.96 14.83 36.04
CA PHE A 78 -22.98 15.71 36.60
C PHE A 78 -23.54 15.16 37.92
N VAL A 79 -23.87 13.87 37.96
CA VAL A 79 -24.34 13.19 39.17
C VAL A 79 -23.28 13.22 40.26
N PHE A 80 -22.03 12.89 39.93
CA PHE A 80 -20.92 12.93 40.89
C PHE A 80 -20.70 14.34 41.43
N THR A 81 -20.75 15.37 40.57
CA THR A 81 -20.63 16.76 41.00
C THR A 81 -21.71 17.11 42.03
N LYS A 82 -22.98 16.75 41.77
CA LYS A 82 -24.08 17.01 42.70
C LYS A 82 -23.97 16.21 43.99
N ALA A 83 -23.58 14.93 43.90
CA ALA A 83 -23.40 14.06 45.06
C ALA A 83 -22.28 14.57 45.98
N VAL A 84 -21.14 14.95 45.40
CA VAL A 84 -19.99 15.51 46.13
C VAL A 84 -20.39 16.82 46.82
N LEU A 85 -21.00 17.76 46.11
CA LEU A 85 -21.45 19.03 46.69
C LEU A 85 -22.42 18.82 47.86
N ALA A 86 -23.35 17.87 47.74
CA ALA A 86 -24.28 17.52 48.80
C ALA A 86 -23.58 16.87 50.02
N LEU A 87 -22.63 15.96 49.80
CA LEU A 87 -21.88 15.28 50.87
C LEU A 87 -20.96 16.23 51.64
N PHE A 88 -20.30 17.15 50.94
CA PHE A 88 -19.44 18.15 51.60
C PHE A 88 -20.22 19.29 52.24
N GLY A 89 -21.57 19.22 52.25
CA GLY A 89 -22.41 20.21 52.91
C GLY A 89 -22.19 21.64 52.40
N VAL A 90 -21.68 21.76 51.16
CA VAL A 90 -21.56 23.05 50.48
C VAL A 90 -22.97 23.44 50.05
N GLN A 91 -23.70 23.97 51.04
CA GLN A 91 -24.94 24.69 50.85
C GLN A 91 -24.62 25.82 49.86
N THR A 92 -25.35 25.83 48.75
CA THR A 92 -25.34 26.98 47.83
C THR A 92 -25.80 28.23 48.57
#